data_AF-A0A453C9D6-F1
#
_entry.id   AF-A0A453C9D6-F1
#
_cell.length_a   1.000
_cell.length_b   1.000
_cell.length_c   1.000
_cell.angle_alpha   90.00
_cell.angle_beta   90.00
_cell.angle_gamma   90.00
#
_symmetry.space_group_name_H-M   'P 1'
#
loop_
_entity.id
_entity.type
_entity.pdbx_description
1 polymer ?
#
loop_
_entity_poly.entity_id
_entity_poly.type
_entity_poly.pdbx_seq_one_letter_code
_entity_poly.pdbx_strand_id
1 'polypeptide(L)'
;MVMMPQARLTISSLRCQVFLQSNSFAKFTPRAVARIMHGISSPAFPAATWAKNHFWGRYMEVDFPVVIEAAKAELVKFVGKGE
;
A
#
# COMPACT_ATOMS: atom_id res chain seq x y z
N MET A 1 8.62 -20.76 6.96
CA MET A 1 9.13 -19.44 7.38
C MET A 1 10.02 -18.93 6.24
N VAL A 2 9.41 -18.37 5.19
CA VAL A 2 10.14 -18.00 3.97
C VAL A 2 10.79 -16.65 4.25
N MET A 3 12.12 -16.65 4.39
CA MET A 3 12.90 -15.42 4.50
C MET A 3 12.81 -14.66 3.18
N MET A 4 11.80 -13.79 3.07
CA MET A 4 11.75 -12.83 1.98
C MET A 4 12.89 -11.83 2.15
N PRO A 5 13.64 -11.50 1.09
CA PRO A 5 14.76 -10.57 1.20
C PRO A 5 14.23 -9.22 1.68
N GLN A 6 14.71 -8.78 2.84
CA GLN A 6 14.32 -7.53 3.51
C GLN A 6 14.39 -6.30 2.58
N ALA A 7 15.24 -6.37 1.54
CA ALA A 7 15.36 -5.36 0.49
C ALA A 7 14.09 -5.18 -0.37
N ARG A 8 13.26 -6.22 -0.58
CA ARG A 8 11.97 -6.08 -1.29
C ARG A 8 10.92 -5.42 -0.38
N LEU A 9 10.94 -5.72 0.92
CA LEU A 9 10.03 -5.14 1.90
C LEU A 9 10.26 -3.64 2.12
N THR A 10 11.51 -3.17 2.12
CA THR A 10 11.82 -1.74 2.25
C THR A 10 11.35 -0.92 1.04
N ILE A 11 11.46 -1.45 -0.18
CA ILE A 11 10.88 -0.82 -1.38
C ILE A 11 9.36 -0.75 -1.28
N SER A 12 8.73 -1.76 -0.67
CA SER A 12 7.29 -1.78 -0.37
C SER A 12 6.86 -0.64 0.54
N SER A 13 7.58 -0.48 1.65
CA SER A 13 7.38 0.60 2.63
C SER A 13 7.50 1.99 1.99
N LEU A 14 8.58 2.24 1.23
CA LEU A 14 8.83 3.53 0.60
C LEU A 14 7.72 3.91 -0.40
N ARG A 15 7.22 2.93 -1.15
CA ARG A 15 6.15 3.17 -2.12
C ARG A 15 4.79 3.41 -1.46
N CYS A 16 4.49 2.72 -0.35
CA CYS A 16 3.31 3.03 0.48
C CYS A 16 3.35 4.47 0.98
N GLN A 17 4.50 4.92 1.47
CA GLN A 17 4.65 6.27 2.01
C GLN A 17 4.43 7.35 0.93
N VAL A 18 5.08 7.21 -0.23
CA VAL A 18 4.89 8.15 -1.36
C VAL A 18 3.44 8.18 -1.81
N PHE A 19 2.79 7.01 -1.87
CA PHE A 19 1.38 6.89 -2.20
C PHE A 19 0.49 7.64 -1.20
N LEU A 20 0.68 7.42 0.11
CA LEU A 20 -0.09 8.07 1.16
C LEU A 20 0.13 9.58 1.17
N GLN A 21 1.36 10.04 0.91
CA GLN A 21 1.68 11.46 0.85
C GLN A 21 1.07 12.15 -0.37
N SER A 22 1.08 11.51 -1.55
CA SER A 22 0.38 12.03 -2.73
C SER A 22 -1.14 12.00 -2.61
N ASN A 23 -1.70 11.12 -1.78
CA ASN A 23 -3.14 10.99 -1.58
C ASN A 23 -3.56 11.40 -0.15
N SER A 24 -2.85 12.33 0.47
CA SER A 24 -3.13 12.78 1.86
C SER A 24 -4.54 13.36 2.03
N PHE A 25 -5.18 13.80 0.95
CA PHE A 25 -6.58 14.22 0.88
C PHE A 25 -7.58 13.10 1.24
N ALA A 26 -7.24 11.83 1.01
CA ALA A 26 -8.14 10.71 1.21
C ALA A 26 -7.71 9.82 2.37
N LYS A 27 -8.69 9.43 3.21
CA LYS A 27 -8.45 8.49 4.31
C LYS A 27 -8.41 7.06 3.77
N PHE A 28 -7.20 6.50 3.69
CA PHE A 28 -7.03 5.09 3.33
C PHE A 28 -7.02 4.20 4.57
N THR A 29 -7.56 3.01 4.42
CA THR A 29 -7.33 1.90 5.36
C THR A 29 -6.18 1.04 4.82
N PRO A 30 -5.42 0.33 5.68
CA PRO A 30 -4.34 -0.54 5.22
C PRO A 30 -4.84 -1.61 4.23
N ARG A 31 -6.11 -2.03 4.37
CA ARG A 31 -6.79 -2.95 3.45
C ARG A 31 -7.02 -2.33 2.07
N ALA A 32 -7.33 -1.04 1.99
CA ALA A 32 -7.47 -0.33 0.73
C ALA A 32 -6.12 -0.22 0.01
N VAL A 33 -5.08 0.19 0.73
CA VAL A 33 -3.72 0.30 0.20
C VAL A 33 -3.24 -1.05 -0.32
N ALA A 34 -3.44 -2.13 0.45
CA ALA A 34 -3.07 -3.47 0.02
C ALA A 34 -3.78 -3.91 -1.27
N ARG A 35 -5.08 -3.60 -1.43
CA ARG A 35 -5.81 -3.88 -2.68
C ARG A 35 -5.21 -3.13 -3.87
N ILE A 36 -4.93 -1.84 -3.72
CA ILE A 36 -4.34 -1.01 -4.78
C ILE A 36 -2.96 -1.55 -5.17
N MET A 37 -2.12 -1.88 -4.19
CA MET A 37 -0.79 -2.47 -4.40
C MET A 37 -0.83 -3.84 -5.08
N HIS A 38 -1.83 -4.65 -4.76
CA HIS A 38 -2.10 -5.93 -5.44
C HIS A 38 -2.78 -5.78 -6.80
N GLY A 39 -3.28 -4.59 -7.12
CA GLY A 39 -4.04 -4.36 -8.34
C GLY A 39 -5.46 -4.92 -8.32
N ILE A 40 -6.04 -5.10 -7.14
CA ILE A 40 -7.40 -5.59 -6.95
C ILE A 40 -8.36 -4.40 -6.94
N SER A 41 -9.31 -4.40 -7.88
CA SER A 41 -10.39 -3.42 -7.91
C SER A 41 -11.34 -3.62 -6.72
N SER A 42 -11.84 -2.53 -6.17
CA SER A 42 -12.74 -2.54 -5.02
C SER A 42 -13.87 -1.54 -5.23
N PRO A 43 -15.10 -1.80 -4.72
CA PRO A 43 -16.20 -0.85 -4.83
C PRO A 43 -15.87 0.53 -4.24
N ALA A 44 -15.03 0.58 -3.19
CA ALA A 44 -14.50 1.84 -2.64
C ALA A 44 -13.31 2.45 -3.42
N PHE A 45 -12.62 1.66 -4.26
CA PHE A 45 -11.42 2.06 -5.01
C PHE A 45 -11.50 1.47 -6.43
N PRO A 46 -12.26 2.10 -7.34
CA PRO A 46 -12.49 1.56 -8.68
C PRO A 46 -11.19 1.53 -9.50
N ALA A 47 -10.95 0.44 -10.22
CA ALA A 47 -9.77 0.30 -11.08
C ALA A 47 -9.69 1.40 -12.16
N ALA A 48 -10.82 1.90 -12.66
CA ALA A 48 -10.83 2.98 -13.65
C ALA A 48 -10.11 4.25 -13.17
N THR A 49 -10.12 4.51 -11.86
CA THR A 49 -9.43 5.63 -11.22
C THR A 49 -8.03 5.25 -10.76
N TRP A 50 -7.89 4.08 -10.14
CA TRP A 50 -6.66 3.70 -9.43
C TRP A 50 -5.67 2.88 -10.25
N ALA A 51 -6.09 2.18 -11.31
CA ALA A 51 -5.21 1.40 -12.17
C ALA A 51 -4.29 2.27 -13.03
N LYS A 52 -4.60 3.57 -13.17
CA LYS A 52 -3.71 4.56 -13.78
C LYS A 52 -2.50 4.88 -12.90
N ASN A 53 -2.55 4.51 -11.63
CA ASN A 53 -1.45 4.76 -10.71
C ASN A 53 -0.34 3.72 -10.92
N HIS A 54 0.91 4.18 -10.99
CA HIS A 54 2.09 3.33 -11.27
C HIS A 54 2.36 2.28 -10.18
N PHE A 55 1.66 2.35 -9.05
CA PHE A 55 1.73 1.40 -7.94
C PHE A 55 0.76 0.22 -8.07
N TRP A 56 -0.15 0.23 -9.06
CA TRP A 56 -1.17 -0.81 -9.23
C TRP A 56 -0.56 -2.13 -9.69
N GLY A 57 -0.83 -3.22 -8.96
CA GLY A 57 -0.37 -4.58 -9.31
C GLY A 57 1.12 -4.87 -9.09
N ARG A 58 1.87 -3.93 -8.52
CA ARG A 58 3.33 -4.07 -8.29
C ARG A 58 3.69 -5.12 -7.24
N TYR A 59 2.75 -5.48 -6.38
CA TYR A 59 2.92 -6.42 -5.27
C TYR A 59 2.11 -7.70 -5.45
N MET A 60 1.74 -8.06 -6.69
CA MET A 60 1.01 -9.29 -6.98
C MET A 60 1.76 -10.57 -6.55
N GLU A 61 3.09 -10.52 -6.49
CA GLU A 61 3.96 -11.63 -6.05
C GLU A 61 4.13 -11.72 -4.53
N VAL A 62 3.69 -10.70 -3.78
CA VAL A 62 3.83 -10.64 -2.33
C VAL A 62 2.51 -11.06 -1.69
N ASP A 63 2.54 -11.75 -0.56
CA ASP A 63 1.32 -12.14 0.14
C ASP A 63 0.50 -10.93 0.60
N PHE A 64 -0.81 -10.98 0.34
CA PHE A 64 -1.77 -9.95 0.76
C PHE A 64 -1.68 -9.56 2.25
N PRO A 65 -1.58 -10.50 3.22
CA PRO A 65 -1.41 -10.13 4.63
C PRO A 65 -0.09 -9.40 4.91
N VAL A 66 0.99 -9.70 4.18
CA VAL A 66 2.29 -9.02 4.33
C VAL A 66 2.17 -7.56 3.89
N VAL A 67 1.49 -7.32 2.77
CA VAL A 67 1.24 -5.94 2.27
C VAL A 67 0.34 -5.16 3.23
N ILE A 68 -0.66 -5.80 3.85
CA ILE A 68 -1.51 -5.15 4.87
C ILE A 68 -0.68 -4.72 6.07
N GLU A 69 0.17 -5.60 6.61
CA GLU A 69 0.99 -5.27 7.79
C GLU A 69 1.99 -4.15 7.47
N ALA A 70 2.62 -4.20 6.30
CA ALA A 70 3.48 -3.11 5.83
C ALA A 70 2.70 -1.79 5.68
N ALA A 71 1.54 -1.82 5.02
CA ALA A 71 0.69 -0.65 4.85
C ALA A 71 0.19 -0.09 6.19
N LYS A 72 -0.14 -0.95 7.16
CA LYS A 72 -0.56 -0.57 8.51
C LYS A 72 0.57 0.12 9.26
N ALA A 73 1.78 -0.43 9.23
CA ALA A 73 2.95 0.18 9.84
C ALA A 73 3.22 1.59 9.27
N GLU A 74 3.12 1.74 7.95
CA GLU A 74 3.30 3.04 7.30
C GLU A 74 2.15 4.02 7.58
N LEU A 75 0.91 3.53 7.64
CA LEU A 75 -0.25 4.37 7.95
C LEU A 75 -0.17 4.92 9.40
N VAL A 76 0.26 4.09 10.35
CA VAL A 76 0.48 4.49 11.74
C VAL A 76 1.58 5.55 11.82
N LYS A 77 2.70 5.38 11.11
CA LYS A 77 3.76 6.40 11.01
C LYS A 77 3.26 7.70 10.37
N PHE A 78 2.40 7.61 9.37
CA PHE A 78 1.84 8.77 8.67
C PHE A 78 0.87 9.55 9.56
N VAL A 79 -0.03 8.87 10.28
CA VAL A 79 -0.99 9.49 11.21
C VAL A 79 -0.27 10.08 12.43
N GLY A 80 0.71 9.37 13.00
CA GLY A 80 1.46 9.84 14.18
C GLY A 80 2.44 10.99 13.93
N LYS A 81 2.61 11.44 12.67
CA LYS A 81 3.46 12.59 12.32
C LYS A 81 2.69 13.90 12.24
N GLY A 82 1.39 13.88 12.57
CA GLY A 82 0.48 15.02 12.52
C GLY A 82 0.24 15.71 13.87
N GLU A 83 1.01 15.39 14.91
CA GLU A 83 1.01 16.06 16.22
C GLU A 83 2.38 16.68 16.53
#